data_AF-A0A962EB01-F1
#
_entry.id   AF-A0A962EB01-F1
#
_cell.length_a   1.000
_cell.length_b   1.000
_cell.length_c   1.000
_cell.angle_alpha   90.00
_cell.angle_beta   90.00
_cell.angle_gamma   90.00
#
_symmetry.space_group_name_H-M   'P 1'
#
loop_
_entity.id
_entity.type
_entity.pdbx_description
1 polymer ?
#
loop_
_entity_poly.entity_id
_entity_poly.type
_entity_poly.pdbx_seq_one_letter_code
_entity_poly.pdbx_strand_id
1 'polypeptide(L)'
;MAQFLFLHGSWHGAWCWYKVLAQMAERGHQARAIDLPGRGRTPAAPALVGLKRMVDAAQNALFAEGKTTVVVHSRNGIVASALAERVPEAIARTIYLASFMLPNGRRVLDYLPDRDSLLPGNVQIGRIGLWDWLDPAIYQPALYADCAAEDISLARTLLVREPLRPALTRLRLSPARYGQVPRSYIRLSQDRAVSPALQDRLLADTAVDRVETLHGSHSVYFSQPQALSELIIDLAE
;
A
#
# COMPACT_ATOMS: atom_id res chain seq x y z
N MET A 1 7.63 -3.01 22.60
CA MET A 1 7.07 -1.86 21.87
C MET A 1 7.66 -1.85 20.46
N ALA A 2 6.88 -2.17 19.43
CA ALA A 2 7.30 -2.14 18.04
C ALA A 2 6.96 -0.80 17.37
N GLN A 3 7.62 -0.50 16.25
CA GLN A 3 7.50 0.73 15.49
C GLN A 3 6.98 0.45 14.08
N PHE A 4 5.90 1.12 13.69
CA PHE A 4 5.19 0.87 12.44
C PHE A 4 5.06 2.14 11.59
N LEU A 5 5.41 2.02 10.30
CA LEU A 5 5.13 3.03 9.29
C LEU A 5 4.11 2.48 8.29
N PHE A 6 2.97 3.14 8.18
CA PHE A 6 1.88 2.77 7.28
C PHE A 6 1.88 3.61 6.00
N LEU A 7 1.89 2.94 4.86
CA LEU A 7 1.86 3.54 3.53
C LEU A 7 0.55 3.17 2.82
N HIS A 8 -0.23 4.19 2.47
CA HIS A 8 -1.53 4.04 1.81
C HIS A 8 -1.40 3.56 0.35
N GLY A 9 -2.49 3.04 -0.21
CA GLY A 9 -2.62 2.67 -1.63
C GLY A 9 -2.88 3.87 -2.54
N SER A 10 -3.14 3.62 -3.82
CA SER A 10 -3.48 4.69 -4.76
C SER A 10 -4.75 5.44 -4.38
N TRP A 11 -4.81 6.72 -4.75
CA TRP A 11 -5.94 7.63 -4.50
C TRP A 11 -6.21 7.99 -3.04
N HIS A 12 -5.61 7.26 -2.09
CA HIS A 12 -5.75 7.48 -0.65
C HIS A 12 -4.68 8.44 -0.11
N GLY A 13 -4.77 8.72 1.19
CA GLY A 13 -3.76 9.38 2.00
C GLY A 13 -3.61 8.67 3.35
N ALA A 14 -2.84 9.23 4.27
CA ALA A 14 -2.63 8.71 5.63
C ALA A 14 -3.94 8.46 6.38
N TRP A 15 -4.97 9.25 6.07
CA TRP A 15 -6.30 9.17 6.68
C TRP A 15 -6.92 7.77 6.64
N CYS A 16 -6.58 6.92 5.66
CA CYS A 16 -7.18 5.59 5.57
C CYS A 16 -6.81 4.67 6.73
N TRP A 17 -5.70 4.95 7.42
CA TRP A 17 -5.19 4.13 8.51
C TRP A 17 -5.73 4.55 9.89
N TYR A 18 -6.62 5.53 10.00
CA TYR A 18 -6.96 6.12 11.30
C TYR A 18 -7.48 5.09 12.32
N LYS A 19 -8.31 4.12 11.90
CA LYS A 19 -8.82 3.05 12.77
C LYS A 19 -7.69 2.10 13.21
N VAL A 20 -6.79 1.75 12.30
CA VAL A 20 -5.61 0.90 12.60
C VAL A 20 -4.63 1.60 13.54
N LEU A 21 -4.36 2.90 13.32
CA LEU A 21 -3.48 3.67 14.20
C LEU A 21 -4.01 3.72 15.64
N ALA A 22 -5.32 3.84 15.82
CA ALA A 22 -5.94 3.75 17.15
C ALA A 22 -5.70 2.38 17.80
N GLN A 23 -5.91 1.28 17.05
CA GLN A 23 -5.66 -0.09 17.51
C GLN A 23 -4.19 -0.36 17.87
N MET A 24 -3.24 0.22 17.13
CA MET A 24 -1.80 0.12 17.42
C MET A 24 -1.44 0.86 18.71
N ALA A 25 -2.00 2.05 18.92
CA ALA A 25 -1.78 2.86 20.12
C ALA A 25 -2.35 2.18 21.38
N GLU A 26 -3.56 1.62 21.30
CA GLU A 26 -4.20 0.85 22.38
C GLU A 26 -3.34 -0.35 22.84
N ARG A 27 -2.55 -0.94 21.94
CA ARG A 27 -1.65 -2.07 22.22
C ARG A 27 -0.22 -1.64 22.58
N GLY A 28 0.02 -0.34 22.77
CA GLY A 28 1.31 0.19 23.22
C GLY A 28 2.41 0.14 22.14
N HIS A 29 2.05 0.19 20.86
CA HIS A 29 3.00 0.30 19.75
C HIS A 29 3.11 1.74 19.25
N GLN A 30 4.28 2.10 18.72
CA GLN A 30 4.45 3.36 18.02
C GLN A 30 4.07 3.18 16.56
N ALA A 31 3.09 3.94 16.09
CA ALA A 31 2.59 3.82 14.73
C ALA A 31 2.36 5.19 14.11
N ARG A 32 2.75 5.37 12.84
CA ARG A 32 2.42 6.56 12.07
C ARG A 32 2.07 6.22 10.62
N ALA A 33 1.17 6.98 10.03
CA ALA A 33 0.90 6.97 8.60
C ALA A 33 1.31 8.31 7.99
N ILE A 34 1.77 8.31 6.74
CA ILE A 34 2.14 9.54 6.02
C ILE A 34 1.33 9.69 4.73
N ASP A 35 1.08 10.93 4.34
CA ASP A 35 0.63 11.24 2.99
C ASP A 35 1.83 11.18 2.05
N LEU A 36 1.80 10.26 1.08
CA LEU A 36 2.83 10.26 0.04
C LEU A 36 2.70 11.51 -0.85
N PRO A 37 3.82 12.04 -1.40
CA PRO A 37 3.80 13.27 -2.18
C PRO A 37 2.73 13.26 -3.29
N GLY A 38 1.95 14.33 -3.43
CA GLY A 38 0.84 14.43 -4.39
C GLY A 38 -0.52 14.00 -3.85
N ARG A 39 -0.65 13.61 -2.56
CA ARG A 39 -1.91 13.22 -1.93
C ARG A 39 -2.10 13.93 -0.59
N GLY A 40 -3.34 13.91 -0.10
CA GLY A 40 -3.71 14.40 1.22
C GLY A 40 -3.13 15.78 1.51
N ARG A 41 -2.40 15.91 2.62
CA ARG A 41 -1.79 17.16 3.10
C ARG A 41 -0.44 17.47 2.46
N THR A 42 0.00 16.67 1.49
CA THR A 42 1.28 16.86 0.77
C THR A 42 1.01 17.11 -0.72
N PRO A 43 0.36 18.21 -1.10
CA PRO A 43 0.10 18.51 -2.50
C PRO A 43 1.42 18.69 -3.26
N ALA A 44 1.45 18.18 -4.49
CA ALA A 44 2.60 18.32 -5.36
C ALA A 44 2.15 18.32 -6.82
N ALA A 45 2.86 19.06 -7.66
CA ALA A 45 2.69 18.90 -9.10
C ALA A 45 3.02 17.45 -9.48
N PRO A 46 2.14 16.76 -10.23
CA PRO A 46 2.28 15.33 -10.58
C PRO A 46 3.59 15.03 -11.30
N ALA A 47 4.01 15.94 -12.18
CA ALA A 47 5.26 15.82 -12.91
C ALA A 47 6.47 15.73 -11.97
N LEU A 48 6.35 16.27 -10.75
CA LEU A 48 7.40 16.23 -9.74
C LEU A 48 7.24 15.06 -8.75
N VAL A 49 6.27 14.16 -8.96
CA VAL A 49 6.07 12.98 -8.13
C VAL A 49 6.52 11.74 -8.89
N GLY A 50 7.76 11.32 -8.64
CA GLY A 50 8.29 10.03 -9.07
C GLY A 50 8.53 9.10 -7.88
N LEU A 51 8.83 7.82 -8.16
CA LEU A 51 9.09 6.81 -7.13
C LEU A 51 10.16 7.27 -6.15
N LYS A 52 11.27 7.85 -6.63
CA LYS A 52 12.35 8.37 -5.75
C LYS A 52 11.81 9.30 -4.66
N ARG A 53 10.97 10.28 -5.03
CA ARG A 53 10.45 11.28 -4.10
C ARG A 53 9.51 10.67 -3.06
N MET A 54 8.74 9.64 -3.44
CA MET A 54 7.92 8.89 -2.49
C MET A 54 8.76 8.09 -1.50
N VAL A 55 9.85 7.47 -1.98
CA VAL A 55 10.79 6.75 -1.11
C VAL A 55 11.53 7.73 -0.20
N ASP A 56 11.90 8.92 -0.68
CA ASP A 56 12.49 9.98 0.16
C ASP A 56 11.52 10.36 1.30
N ALA A 57 10.23 10.54 1.00
CA ALA A 57 9.22 10.82 2.01
C ALA A 57 9.03 9.67 3.02
N ALA A 58 9.00 8.42 2.54
CA ALA A 58 8.89 7.25 3.41
C ALA A 58 10.12 7.06 4.30
N GLN A 59 11.32 7.28 3.76
CA GLN A 59 12.57 7.23 4.51
C GLN A 59 12.61 8.28 5.62
N ASN A 60 12.20 9.52 5.34
CA ASN A 60 12.12 10.60 6.33
C ASN A 60 11.09 10.33 7.44
N ALA A 61 10.14 9.42 7.19
CA ALA A 61 9.12 9.04 8.16
C ALA A 61 9.50 7.82 9.01
N LEU A 62 10.63 7.18 8.73
CA LEU A 62 11.16 6.10 9.58
C LEU A 62 11.45 6.64 10.99
N PHE A 63 11.39 5.76 11.97
CA PHE A 63 11.79 6.10 13.33
C PHE A 63 13.32 6.20 13.42
N ALA A 64 13.80 7.20 14.17
CA ALA A 64 15.23 7.49 14.27
C ALA A 64 15.98 6.43 15.09
N GLU A 65 15.31 5.86 16.10
CA GLU A 65 15.86 4.84 16.99
C GLU A 65 15.23 3.49 16.69
N GLY A 66 16.06 2.49 16.38
CA GLY A 66 15.58 1.14 16.09
C GLY A 66 15.15 0.92 14.64
N LYS A 67 14.63 -0.28 14.36
CA LYS A 67 14.13 -0.66 13.04
C LYS A 67 12.62 -0.50 12.97
N THR A 68 12.13 -0.05 11.82
CA THR A 68 10.70 0.17 11.57
C THR A 68 10.11 -0.98 10.77
N THR A 69 8.95 -1.50 11.18
CA THR A 69 8.11 -2.37 10.34
C THR A 69 7.29 -1.51 9.39
N VAL A 70 7.41 -1.74 8.08
CA VAL A 70 6.68 -0.99 7.06
C VAL A 70 5.48 -1.79 6.62
N VAL A 71 4.28 -1.25 6.80
CA VAL A 71 3.03 -1.83 6.30
C VAL A 71 2.59 -1.04 5.09
N VAL A 72 2.35 -1.71 3.96
CA VAL A 72 2.03 -1.04 2.70
C VAL A 72 0.83 -1.68 2.02
N HIS A 73 -0.07 -0.83 1.52
CA HIS A 73 -1.30 -1.26 0.86
C HIS A 73 -1.25 -1.05 -0.66
N SER A 74 -1.80 -2.02 -1.41
CA SER A 74 -2.13 -1.87 -2.83
C SER A 74 -0.94 -1.40 -3.69
N ARG A 75 -1.14 -0.48 -4.63
CA ARG A 75 -0.14 -0.06 -5.63
C ARG A 75 1.20 0.38 -5.05
N ASN A 76 1.22 0.95 -3.84
CA ASN A 76 2.43 1.54 -3.28
C ASN A 76 3.41 0.54 -2.65
N GLY A 77 3.17 -0.77 -2.80
CA GLY A 77 4.16 -1.81 -2.50
C GLY A 77 5.52 -1.58 -3.19
N ILE A 78 5.49 -0.90 -4.35
CA ILE A 78 6.70 -0.44 -5.05
C ILE A 78 7.54 0.55 -4.22
N VAL A 79 6.91 1.38 -3.39
CA VAL A 79 7.58 2.35 -2.51
C VAL A 79 8.27 1.62 -1.37
N ALA A 80 7.57 0.68 -0.72
CA ALA A 80 8.15 -0.11 0.37
C ALA A 80 9.30 -1.00 -0.13
N SER A 81 9.16 -1.62 -1.30
CA SER A 81 10.22 -2.44 -1.91
C SER A 81 11.46 -1.61 -2.23
N ALA A 82 11.28 -0.42 -2.80
CA ALA A 82 12.38 0.50 -3.09
C ALA A 82 13.00 1.12 -1.82
N LEU A 83 12.22 1.28 -0.75
CA LEU A 83 12.71 1.71 0.56
C LEU A 83 13.56 0.62 1.21
N ALA A 84 13.10 -0.63 1.20
CA ALA A 84 13.85 -1.79 1.66
C ALA A 84 15.14 -2.02 0.86
N GLU A 85 15.14 -1.74 -0.45
CA GLU A 85 16.40 -1.68 -1.21
C GLU A 85 17.31 -0.55 -0.73
N ARG A 86 16.77 0.62 -0.40
CA ARG A 86 17.58 1.80 -0.08
C ARG A 86 18.18 1.77 1.32
N VAL A 87 17.44 1.33 2.32
CA VAL A 87 17.84 1.36 3.74
C VAL A 87 17.46 0.06 4.46
N PRO A 88 17.90 -1.12 3.99
CA PRO A 88 17.52 -2.41 4.57
C PRO A 88 17.85 -2.51 6.07
N GLU A 89 18.90 -1.82 6.52
CA GLU A 89 19.32 -1.76 7.92
C GLU A 89 18.32 -1.07 8.85
N ALA A 90 17.47 -0.17 8.31
CA ALA A 90 16.46 0.57 9.08
C ALA A 90 15.09 -0.13 9.08
N ILE A 91 14.91 -1.18 8.26
CA ILE A 91 13.63 -1.88 8.10
C ILE A 91 13.68 -3.21 8.88
N ALA A 92 12.74 -3.39 9.80
CA ALA A 92 12.60 -4.65 10.53
C ALA A 92 11.96 -5.72 9.64
N ARG A 93 10.86 -5.34 8.98
CA ARG A 93 10.07 -6.18 8.07
C ARG A 93 9.23 -5.30 7.15
N THR A 94 8.89 -5.81 5.97
CA THR A 94 7.85 -5.23 5.12
C THR A 94 6.61 -6.13 5.06
N ILE A 95 5.45 -5.61 5.46
CA ILE A 95 4.16 -6.30 5.39
C ILE A 95 3.35 -5.72 4.23
N TYR A 96 3.08 -6.55 3.22
CA TYR A 96 2.33 -6.18 2.03
C TYR A 96 0.86 -6.58 2.21
N LEU A 97 -0.04 -5.60 2.34
CA LEU A 97 -1.49 -5.81 2.41
C LEU A 97 -2.09 -5.70 1.01
N ALA A 98 -2.52 -6.81 0.41
CA ALA A 98 -3.04 -6.89 -0.96
C ALA A 98 -2.27 -5.96 -1.93
N SER A 99 -0.94 -5.99 -1.84
CA SER A 99 -0.07 -4.94 -2.36
C SER A 99 0.80 -5.44 -3.51
N PHE A 100 1.19 -4.52 -4.41
CA PHE A 100 2.09 -4.79 -5.54
C PHE A 100 3.51 -5.05 -5.03
N MET A 101 3.78 -6.30 -4.66
CA MET A 101 5.10 -6.83 -4.34
C MET A 101 5.71 -7.41 -5.61
N LEU A 102 6.47 -6.59 -6.33
CA LEU A 102 6.97 -6.92 -7.67
C LEU A 102 8.44 -7.36 -7.61
N PRO A 103 8.86 -8.31 -8.47
CA PRO A 103 10.26 -8.68 -8.56
C PRO A 103 11.09 -7.58 -9.24
N ASN A 104 12.42 -7.70 -9.13
CA ASN A 104 13.37 -6.79 -9.76
C ASN A 104 13.09 -6.61 -11.27
N GLY A 105 13.24 -5.40 -11.78
CA GLY A 105 13.05 -5.05 -13.20
C GLY A 105 11.59 -4.87 -13.65
N ARG A 106 10.61 -5.26 -12.82
CA ARG A 106 9.18 -5.06 -13.11
C ARG A 106 8.68 -3.70 -12.65
N ARG A 107 7.52 -3.33 -13.15
CA ARG A 107 6.75 -2.12 -12.81
C ARG A 107 5.27 -2.48 -12.70
N VAL A 108 4.48 -1.62 -12.07
CA VAL A 108 3.03 -1.85 -11.87
C VAL A 108 2.32 -2.18 -13.18
N LEU A 109 2.65 -1.46 -14.27
CA LEU A 109 2.03 -1.70 -15.57
C LEU A 109 2.26 -3.10 -16.14
N ASP A 110 3.32 -3.81 -15.75
CA ASP A 110 3.58 -5.16 -16.26
C ASP A 110 2.59 -6.20 -15.67
N TYR A 111 1.78 -5.80 -14.68
CA TYR A 111 0.77 -6.58 -13.97
C TYR A 111 -0.67 -6.09 -14.23
N LEU A 112 -0.83 -5.10 -15.12
CA LEU A 112 -2.14 -4.57 -15.52
C LEU A 112 -2.42 -4.91 -17.00
N PRO A 113 -3.70 -5.06 -17.41
CA PRO A 113 -4.88 -5.06 -16.55
C PRO A 113 -5.00 -6.36 -15.73
N ASP A 114 -5.48 -6.23 -14.50
CA ASP A 114 -5.99 -7.33 -13.69
C ASP A 114 -7.41 -7.66 -14.17
N ARG A 115 -7.57 -8.75 -14.91
CA ARG A 115 -8.83 -9.05 -15.62
C ARG A 115 -10.00 -9.39 -14.69
N ASP A 116 -9.71 -9.82 -13.48
CA ASP A 116 -10.70 -10.19 -12.46
C ASP A 116 -11.01 -9.04 -11.50
N SER A 117 -10.38 -7.87 -11.71
CA SER A 117 -10.62 -6.64 -10.97
C SER A 117 -11.73 -5.80 -11.59
N LEU A 118 -12.36 -4.94 -10.77
CA LEU A 118 -13.30 -3.92 -11.21
C LEU A 118 -12.61 -2.61 -11.64
N LEU A 119 -11.28 -2.50 -11.49
CA LEU A 119 -10.55 -1.30 -11.89
C LEU A 119 -10.41 -1.10 -13.42
N PRO A 120 -10.14 -2.14 -14.25
CA PRO A 120 -10.05 -1.95 -15.70
C PRO A 120 -11.34 -1.37 -16.27
N GLY A 121 -11.21 -0.36 -17.14
CA GLY A 121 -12.35 0.38 -17.71
C GLY A 121 -12.90 1.49 -16.82
N ASN A 122 -12.61 1.49 -15.51
CA ASN A 122 -13.08 2.50 -14.56
C ASN A 122 -11.99 3.47 -14.07
N VAL A 123 -10.76 3.31 -14.54
CA VAL A 123 -9.65 4.24 -14.27
C VAL A 123 -9.53 5.24 -15.43
N GLN A 124 -9.69 6.52 -15.13
CA GLN A 124 -9.49 7.62 -16.07
C GLN A 124 -8.04 8.11 -16.01
N ILE A 125 -7.42 8.39 -17.17
CA ILE A 125 -6.01 8.79 -17.26
C ILE A 125 -5.90 10.17 -17.90
N GLY A 126 -5.41 11.14 -17.14
CA GLY A 126 -5.05 12.47 -17.64
C GLY A 126 -3.62 12.49 -18.16
N ARG A 127 -3.41 12.22 -19.46
CA ARG A 127 -2.07 12.06 -20.06
C ARG A 127 -1.17 13.30 -19.94
N ILE A 128 -1.74 14.50 -20.07
CA ILE A 128 -0.98 15.76 -19.92
C ILE A 128 -0.62 15.99 -18.46
N GLY A 129 -1.59 15.76 -17.56
CA GLY A 129 -1.40 15.93 -16.13
C GLY A 129 -0.59 14.80 -15.48
N LEU A 130 -0.38 13.67 -16.14
CA LEU A 130 0.25 12.47 -15.56
C LEU A 130 -0.41 12.05 -14.23
N TRP A 131 -1.73 12.14 -14.19
CA TRP A 131 -2.57 11.64 -13.10
C TRP A 131 -3.50 10.55 -13.62
N ASP A 132 -3.87 9.62 -12.75
CA ASP A 132 -5.06 8.78 -12.92
C ASP A 132 -6.07 9.02 -11.79
N TRP A 133 -7.34 8.73 -12.03
CA TRP A 133 -8.36 8.74 -10.99
C TRP A 133 -9.42 7.69 -11.29
N LEU A 134 -10.07 7.25 -10.22
CA LEU A 134 -11.05 6.19 -10.26
C LEU A 134 -12.45 6.78 -10.44
N ASP A 135 -13.32 6.11 -11.21
CA ASP A 135 -14.72 6.50 -11.32
C ASP A 135 -15.41 6.41 -9.95
N PRO A 136 -16.01 7.51 -9.43
CA PRO A 136 -16.74 7.50 -8.17
C PRO A 136 -17.84 6.43 -8.08
N ALA A 137 -18.44 6.03 -9.21
CA ALA A 137 -19.48 5.01 -9.26
C ALA A 137 -19.00 3.64 -8.76
N ILE A 138 -17.70 3.35 -8.88
CA ILE A 138 -17.15 2.05 -8.48
C ILE A 138 -16.38 2.08 -7.17
N TYR A 139 -16.27 3.24 -6.48
CA TYR A 139 -15.58 3.33 -5.19
C TYR A 139 -16.06 2.25 -4.22
N GLN A 140 -17.37 2.17 -4.00
CA GLN A 140 -17.94 1.16 -3.11
C GLN A 140 -17.72 -0.27 -3.61
N PRO A 141 -18.19 -0.69 -4.80
CA PRO A 141 -18.07 -2.08 -5.21
C PRO A 141 -16.63 -2.57 -5.42
N ALA A 142 -15.67 -1.69 -5.71
CA ALA A 142 -14.26 -2.08 -5.93
C ALA A 142 -13.38 -1.95 -4.69
N LEU A 143 -13.54 -0.87 -3.90
CA LEU A 143 -12.62 -0.54 -2.80
C LEU A 143 -13.20 -0.76 -1.41
N TYR A 144 -14.53 -0.68 -1.25
CA TYR A 144 -15.19 -0.57 0.07
C TYR A 144 -16.41 -1.51 0.18
N ALA A 145 -16.37 -2.67 -0.47
CA ALA A 145 -17.54 -3.52 -0.66
C ALA A 145 -18.14 -4.04 0.66
N ASP A 146 -17.32 -4.16 1.70
CA ASP A 146 -17.64 -4.63 3.04
C ASP A 146 -17.50 -3.53 4.12
N CYS A 147 -17.35 -2.27 3.72
CA CYS A 147 -17.17 -1.15 4.67
C CYS A 147 -18.50 -0.50 5.06
N ALA A 148 -18.53 0.16 6.21
CA ALA A 148 -19.68 0.91 6.68
C ALA A 148 -19.96 2.16 5.82
N ALA A 149 -21.19 2.66 5.83
CA ALA A 149 -21.62 3.79 5.01
C ALA A 149 -20.83 5.07 5.33
N GLU A 150 -20.43 5.24 6.58
CA GLU A 150 -19.64 6.37 7.08
C GLU A 150 -18.23 6.35 6.47
N ASP A 151 -17.60 5.18 6.39
CA ASP A 151 -16.27 5.00 5.78
C ASP A 151 -16.32 5.30 4.28
N ILE A 152 -17.38 4.84 3.60
CA ILE A 152 -17.60 5.11 2.18
C ILE A 152 -17.80 6.62 1.95
N SER A 153 -18.54 7.29 2.84
CA SER A 153 -18.78 8.73 2.76
C SER A 153 -17.51 9.55 3.00
N LEU A 154 -16.71 9.14 3.98
CA LEU A 154 -15.38 9.68 4.23
C LEU A 154 -14.49 9.54 2.98
N ALA A 155 -14.41 8.33 2.44
CA ALA A 155 -13.63 8.02 1.25
C ALA A 155 -14.04 8.86 0.03
N ARG A 156 -15.35 8.99 -0.23
CA ARG A 156 -15.86 9.84 -1.32
C ARG A 156 -15.39 11.28 -1.24
N THR A 157 -15.14 11.78 -0.02
CA THR A 157 -14.67 13.14 0.23
C THR A 157 -13.15 13.28 0.12
N LEU A 158 -12.40 12.22 0.42
CA LEU A 158 -10.95 12.29 0.59
C LEU A 158 -10.14 11.60 -0.50
N LEU A 159 -10.76 10.80 -1.36
CA LEU A 159 -10.07 10.21 -2.50
C LEU A 159 -9.62 11.29 -3.48
N VAL A 160 -8.36 11.20 -3.90
CA VAL A 160 -7.70 12.17 -4.78
C VAL A 160 -7.17 11.50 -6.04
N ARG A 161 -6.72 12.32 -6.99
CA ARG A 161 -5.99 11.83 -8.17
C ARG A 161 -4.65 11.22 -7.76
N GLU A 162 -4.21 10.20 -8.50
CA GLU A 162 -3.00 9.44 -8.26
C GLU A 162 -1.92 9.77 -9.31
N PRO A 163 -0.69 10.14 -8.92
CA PRO A 163 0.40 10.37 -9.86
C PRO A 163 0.75 9.08 -10.62
N LEU A 164 0.83 9.18 -11.95
CA LEU A 164 1.04 8.04 -12.83
C LEU A 164 2.51 7.59 -12.90
N ARG A 165 3.47 8.53 -12.81
CA ARG A 165 4.91 8.27 -13.02
C ARG A 165 5.48 7.13 -12.15
N PRO A 166 5.14 6.98 -10.85
CA PRO A 166 5.64 5.87 -10.05
C PRO A 166 5.27 4.50 -10.62
N ALA A 167 4.05 4.33 -11.15
CA ALA A 167 3.58 3.07 -11.75
C ALA A 167 4.35 2.68 -13.03
N LEU A 168 4.97 3.66 -13.70
CA LEU A 168 5.79 3.45 -14.91
C LEU A 168 7.24 3.04 -14.59
N THR A 169 7.67 3.20 -13.34
CA THR A 169 9.07 3.06 -12.95
C THR A 169 9.41 1.59 -12.73
N ARG A 170 10.45 1.09 -13.43
CA ARG A 170 10.99 -0.24 -13.18
C ARG A 170 11.73 -0.27 -11.85
N LEU A 171 11.43 -1.27 -11.03
CA LEU A 171 12.12 -1.48 -9.77
C LEU A 171 13.56 -1.94 -10.03
N ARG A 172 14.45 -1.47 -9.16
CA ARG A 172 15.84 -1.91 -9.08
C ARG A 172 16.02 -2.48 -7.69
N LEU A 173 15.95 -3.79 -7.56
CA LEU A 173 16.01 -4.52 -6.30
C LEU A 173 17.12 -5.56 -6.39
N SER A 174 17.83 -5.79 -5.29
CA SER A 174 18.93 -6.74 -5.22
C SER A 174 18.73 -7.78 -4.10
N PRO A 175 19.21 -9.03 -4.29
CA PRO A 175 19.22 -10.02 -3.21
C PRO A 175 20.01 -9.54 -1.98
N ALA A 176 21.09 -8.77 -2.20
CA ALA A 176 21.97 -8.27 -1.15
C ALA A 176 21.41 -7.09 -0.34
N ARG A 177 20.27 -6.51 -0.74
CA ARG A 177 19.65 -5.38 -0.02
C ARG A 177 18.17 -5.66 0.21
N TYR A 178 17.30 -5.39 -0.77
CA TYR A 178 15.88 -5.72 -0.68
C TYR A 178 15.68 -7.17 -0.21
N GLY A 179 16.39 -8.13 -0.81
CA GLY A 179 16.33 -9.55 -0.49
C GLY A 179 16.67 -9.93 0.96
N GLN A 180 17.37 -9.08 1.71
CA GLN A 180 17.71 -9.33 3.12
C GLN A 180 16.60 -8.90 4.10
N VAL A 181 15.66 -8.07 3.65
CA VAL A 181 14.57 -7.58 4.50
C VAL A 181 13.46 -8.63 4.57
N PRO A 182 13.12 -9.14 5.78
CA PRO A 182 11.99 -10.03 5.98
C PRO A 182 10.71 -9.43 5.45
N ARG A 183 9.83 -10.26 4.91
CA ARG A 183 8.58 -9.80 4.34
C ARG A 183 7.45 -10.80 4.49
N SER A 184 6.26 -10.25 4.67
CA SER A 184 5.03 -11.01 4.79
C SER A 184 3.97 -10.42 3.89
N TYR A 185 2.98 -11.22 3.54
CA TYR A 185 1.87 -10.80 2.71
C TYR A 185 0.54 -11.10 3.39
N ILE A 186 -0.32 -10.09 3.48
CA ILE A 186 -1.70 -10.23 3.93
C ILE A 186 -2.58 -10.23 2.67
N ARG A 187 -3.14 -11.39 2.35
CA ARG A 187 -4.11 -11.58 1.26
C ARG A 187 -5.50 -11.15 1.69
N LEU A 188 -6.26 -10.64 0.73
CA LEU A 188 -7.65 -10.26 0.91
C LEU A 188 -8.52 -11.09 -0.03
N SER A 189 -9.28 -12.03 0.53
CA SER A 189 -9.97 -13.06 -0.26
C SER A 189 -11.17 -12.54 -1.04
N GLN A 190 -11.68 -11.35 -0.74
CA GLN A 190 -12.82 -10.73 -1.42
C GLN A 190 -12.44 -9.41 -2.12
N ASP A 191 -11.15 -9.17 -2.33
CA ASP A 191 -10.64 -7.98 -2.98
C ASP A 191 -11.10 -7.91 -4.45
N ARG A 192 -11.65 -6.77 -4.84
CA ARG A 192 -12.13 -6.49 -6.21
C ARG A 192 -11.30 -5.42 -6.91
N ALA A 193 -10.24 -4.94 -6.27
CA ALA A 193 -9.30 -3.98 -6.81
C ALA A 193 -7.96 -4.63 -7.17
N VAL A 194 -7.37 -5.38 -6.23
CA VAL A 194 -6.22 -6.27 -6.47
C VAL A 194 -6.75 -7.69 -6.30
N SER A 195 -7.22 -8.28 -7.40
CA SER A 195 -7.97 -9.54 -7.36
C SER A 195 -7.16 -10.66 -6.67
N PRO A 196 -7.81 -11.67 -6.07
CA PRO A 196 -7.11 -12.84 -5.55
C PRO A 196 -6.18 -13.49 -6.58
N ALA A 197 -6.58 -13.53 -7.86
CA ALA A 197 -5.75 -14.06 -8.94
C ALA A 197 -4.48 -13.22 -9.17
N LEU A 198 -4.58 -11.88 -9.08
CA LEU A 198 -3.39 -11.02 -9.14
C LEU A 198 -2.52 -11.18 -7.88
N GLN A 199 -3.11 -11.29 -6.69
CA GLN A 199 -2.36 -11.56 -5.46
C GLN A 199 -1.59 -12.88 -5.55
N ASP A 200 -2.20 -13.93 -6.11
CA ASP A 200 -1.55 -15.23 -6.33
C ASP A 200 -0.38 -15.13 -7.30
N ARG A 201 -0.54 -14.37 -8.38
CA ARG A 201 0.56 -14.09 -9.32
C ARG A 201 1.71 -13.35 -8.65
N LEU A 202 1.43 -12.35 -7.82
CA LEU A 202 2.44 -11.59 -7.09
C LEU A 202 3.24 -12.49 -6.13
N LEU A 203 2.55 -13.40 -5.44
CA LEU A 203 3.16 -14.38 -4.53
C LEU A 203 3.96 -15.46 -5.26
N ALA A 204 3.53 -15.86 -6.46
CA ALA A 204 4.30 -16.78 -7.31
C ALA A 204 5.58 -16.13 -7.86
N ASP A 205 5.53 -14.84 -8.20
CA ASP A 205 6.65 -14.10 -8.77
C ASP A 205 7.65 -13.60 -7.71
N THR A 206 7.27 -13.51 -6.44
CA THR A 206 8.12 -13.01 -5.35
C THR A 206 7.84 -13.74 -4.04
N ALA A 207 8.82 -14.50 -3.55
CA ALA A 207 8.72 -15.25 -2.30
C ALA A 207 8.64 -14.33 -1.08
N VAL A 208 7.93 -14.81 -0.05
CA VAL A 208 7.76 -14.17 1.26
C VAL A 208 7.93 -15.19 2.37
N ASP A 209 8.21 -14.73 3.58
CA ASP A 209 8.40 -15.60 4.74
C ASP A 209 7.08 -16.18 5.24
N ARG A 210 6.01 -15.39 5.14
CA ARG A 210 4.68 -15.75 5.65
C ARG A 210 3.57 -15.10 4.84
N VAL A 211 2.51 -15.87 4.58
CA VAL A 211 1.29 -15.41 3.91
C VAL A 211 0.12 -15.69 4.83
N GLU A 212 -0.66 -14.66 5.10
CA GLU A 212 -1.87 -14.75 5.90
C GLU A 212 -3.05 -14.22 5.09
N THR A 213 -4.26 -14.69 5.37
CA THR A 213 -5.45 -14.28 4.60
C THR A 213 -6.51 -13.73 5.52
N LEU A 214 -6.97 -12.52 5.23
CA LEU A 214 -8.18 -11.96 5.82
C LEU A 214 -9.35 -12.10 4.84
N HIS A 215 -10.49 -12.48 5.38
CA HIS A 215 -11.73 -12.57 4.62
C HIS A 215 -12.41 -11.20 4.57
N GLY A 216 -12.00 -10.35 3.63
CA GLY A 216 -12.55 -9.00 3.44
C GLY A 216 -12.23 -8.40 2.08
N SER A 217 -12.82 -7.24 1.80
CA SER A 217 -12.58 -6.47 0.57
C SER A 217 -11.30 -5.63 0.65
N HIS A 218 -11.02 -4.77 -0.33
CA HIS A 218 -9.76 -4.03 -0.46
C HIS A 218 -9.43 -3.14 0.77
N SER A 219 -10.43 -2.61 1.46
CA SER A 219 -10.24 -1.65 2.56
C SER A 219 -10.45 -2.27 3.95
N VAL A 220 -9.83 -3.42 4.24
CA VAL A 220 -9.93 -4.07 5.57
C VAL A 220 -9.46 -3.20 6.75
N TYR A 221 -8.66 -2.15 6.50
CA TYR A 221 -8.35 -1.14 7.51
C TYR A 221 -9.57 -0.34 7.98
N PHE A 222 -10.70 -0.42 7.27
CA PHE A 222 -12.00 0.11 7.69
C PHE A 222 -12.97 -0.96 8.17
N SER A 223 -13.12 -2.06 7.42
CA SER A 223 -14.12 -3.09 7.72
C SER A 223 -13.72 -4.00 8.88
N GLN A 224 -12.41 -4.27 9.04
CA GLN A 224 -11.87 -5.20 10.06
C GLN A 224 -10.60 -4.65 10.72
N PRO A 225 -10.61 -3.41 11.27
CA PRO A 225 -9.40 -2.75 11.78
C PRO A 225 -8.74 -3.49 12.93
N GLN A 226 -9.52 -4.11 13.81
CA GLN A 226 -9.01 -4.89 14.94
C GLN A 226 -8.26 -6.14 14.45
N ALA A 227 -8.92 -7.00 13.66
CA ALA A 227 -8.33 -8.23 13.14
C ALA A 227 -7.09 -7.95 12.27
N LEU A 228 -7.14 -6.91 11.44
CA LEU A 228 -5.98 -6.46 10.67
C LEU A 228 -4.82 -6.03 11.58
N SER A 229 -5.12 -5.30 12.65
CA SER A 229 -4.08 -4.80 13.57
C SER A 229 -3.41 -5.93 14.34
N GLU A 230 -4.20 -6.88 14.85
CA GLU A 230 -3.70 -8.07 15.54
C GLU A 230 -2.80 -8.89 14.61
N LEU A 231 -3.24 -9.11 13.37
CA LEU A 231 -2.44 -9.81 12.36
C LEU A 231 -1.13 -9.09 12.01
N ILE A 232 -1.17 -7.76 11.87
CA ILE A 232 0.03 -6.96 11.60
C ILE A 232 1.04 -7.06 12.74
N ILE A 233 0.57 -7.09 13.99
CA ILE A 233 1.42 -7.22 15.18
C ILE A 233 2.04 -8.62 15.24
N ASP A 234 1.23 -9.67 15.06
CA ASP A 234 1.70 -11.06 15.01
C ASP A 234 2.72 -11.31 13.88
N LEU A 235 2.51 -10.70 12.70
CA LEU A 235 3.49 -10.75 11.62
C LEU A 235 4.75 -9.92 11.90
N ALA A 236 4.71 -8.97 12.82
CA ALA A 236 5.85 -8.11 13.16
C ALA A 236 6.77 -8.72 14.22
N GLU A 237 6.28 -9.68 15.00
CA GLU A 237 7.07 -10.51 15.92
C GLU A 237 8.01 -11.48 15.15
#